data_AF-A0A2T4VR03-F1
#
_entry.id   AF-A0A2T4VR03-F1
#
_cell.length_a   1.000
_cell.length_b   1.000
_cell.length_c   1.000
_cell.angle_alpha   90.00
_cell.angle_beta   90.00
_cell.angle_gamma   90.00
#
_symmetry.space_group_name_H-M   'P 1'
#
loop_
_entity.id
_entity.type
_entity.pdbx_description
1 polymer ?
#
loop_
_entity_poly.entity_id
_entity_poly.type
_entity_poly.pdbx_seq_one_letter_code
_entity_poly.pdbx_strand_id
1 'polypeptide(L)'
;MSTSPGSGGRTRFLSILSGLFFILACGVLGGVLGISLGVPIDKMLTTHPHALAGLGGLLFGTPLGFLIGLVTGAAIVKRMPPPRRVRLGGTVLLAAIVFVAIDALAISTGLVEW
;
A
#
# COMPACT_ATOMS: atom_id res chain seq x y z
N MET A 1 -9.71 44.01 15.62
CA MET A 1 -8.96 42.78 15.27
C MET A 1 -9.96 41.73 14.81
N SER A 2 -9.98 41.44 13.50
CA SER A 2 -10.91 40.50 12.87
C SER A 2 -10.47 39.06 13.13
N THR A 3 -11.21 38.33 13.96
CA THR A 3 -11.05 36.88 14.13
C THR A 3 -11.81 36.19 13.00
N SER A 4 -11.10 35.83 11.92
CA SER A 4 -11.65 35.02 10.83
C SER A 4 -12.09 33.65 11.36
N PRO A 5 -13.40 33.30 11.34
CA PRO A 5 -13.90 32.04 11.90
C PRO A 5 -13.58 30.79 11.05
N GLY A 6 -12.87 30.94 9.93
CA GLY A 6 -12.73 29.88 8.92
C GLY A 6 -11.47 29.02 8.97
N SER A 7 -10.46 29.36 9.80
CA SER A 7 -9.14 28.71 9.73
C SER A 7 -9.05 27.37 10.48
N GLY A 8 -9.84 27.18 11.53
CA GLY A 8 -9.84 25.96 12.36
C GLY A 8 -10.46 24.74 11.67
N GLY A 9 -11.48 24.95 10.83
CA GLY A 9 -12.13 23.88 10.06
C GLY A 9 -11.25 23.36 8.92
N ARG A 10 -10.59 24.27 8.20
CA ARG A 10 -9.72 23.94 7.05
C ARG A 10 -8.49 23.14 7.47
N THR A 11 -7.90 23.46 8.62
CA THR A 11 -6.73 22.75 9.18
C THR A 11 -7.07 21.36 9.69
N ARG A 12 -8.24 21.17 10.35
CA ARG A 12 -8.73 19.84 10.74
C ARG A 12 -9.06 18.97 9.52
N PHE A 13 -9.75 19.53 8.53
CA PHE A 13 -10.09 18.81 7.30
C PHE A 13 -8.84 18.32 6.56
N LEU A 14 -7.83 19.18 6.38
CA LEU A 14 -6.55 18.80 5.77
C LEU A 14 -5.78 17.75 6.60
N SER A 15 -5.89 17.78 7.92
CA SER A 15 -5.26 16.78 8.80
C SER A 15 -5.90 15.40 8.67
N ILE A 16 -7.23 15.34 8.52
CA ILE A 16 -7.98 14.10 8.29
C ILE A 16 -7.66 13.57 6.89
N LEU A 17 -7.74 14.43 5.86
CA LEU A 17 -7.48 14.04 4.48
C LEU A 17 -6.05 13.53 4.28
N SER A 18 -5.05 14.21 4.86
CA SER A 18 -3.65 13.77 4.83
C SER A 18 -3.42 12.47 5.60
N GLY A 19 -4.19 12.24 6.67
CA GLY A 19 -4.15 10.98 7.41
C GLY A 19 -4.72 9.82 6.61
N LEU A 20 -5.90 10.01 6.00
CA LEU A 20 -6.54 9.03 5.12
C LEU A 20 -5.66 8.70 3.92
N PHE A 21 -5.08 9.73 3.29
CA PHE A 21 -4.15 9.55 2.18
C PHE A 21 -2.95 8.68 2.57
N PHE A 22 -2.32 8.95 3.71
CA PHE A 22 -1.19 8.15 4.18
C PHE A 22 -1.59 6.70 4.47
N ILE A 23 -2.73 6.49 5.15
CA ILE A 23 -3.24 5.15 5.44
C ILE A 23 -3.51 4.38 4.14
N LEU A 24 -4.19 5.00 3.17
CA LEU A 24 -4.46 4.40 1.88
C LEU A 24 -3.19 4.07 1.11
N ALA A 25 -2.20 4.98 1.11
CA ALA A 25 -0.90 4.72 0.47
C ALA A 25 -0.20 3.50 1.09
N CYS A 26 -0.22 3.36 2.42
CA CYS A 26 0.31 2.17 3.10
C CYS A 26 -0.49 0.91 2.75
N GLY A 27 -1.82 1.00 2.66
CA GLY A 27 -2.67 -0.09 2.19
C GLY A 27 -2.29 -0.54 0.78
N VAL A 28 -2.17 0.40 -0.18
CA VAL A 28 -1.76 0.10 -1.57
C VAL A 28 -0.40 -0.57 -1.61
N LEU A 29 0.61 -0.03 -0.91
CA LEU A 29 1.93 -0.65 -0.84
C LEU A 29 1.85 -2.07 -0.24
N GLY A 30 1.09 -2.24 0.84
CA GLY A 30 0.89 -3.54 1.48
C GLY A 30 0.20 -4.55 0.55
N GLY A 31 -0.78 -4.11 -0.23
CA GLY A 31 -1.46 -4.93 -1.23
C GLY A 31 -0.54 -5.34 -2.37
N VAL A 32 0.29 -4.42 -2.88
CA VAL A 32 1.32 -4.72 -3.89
C VAL A 32 2.27 -5.80 -3.35
N LEU A 33 2.88 -5.58 -2.17
CA LEU A 33 3.77 -6.55 -1.53
C LEU A 33 3.08 -7.91 -1.27
N GLY A 34 1.80 -7.87 -0.89
CA GLY A 34 0.99 -9.07 -0.66
C GLY A 34 0.84 -9.92 -1.92
N ILE A 35 0.71 -9.30 -3.09
CA ILE A 35 0.70 -10.01 -4.38
C ILE A 35 2.12 -10.47 -4.74
N SER A 36 3.11 -9.58 -4.69
CA SER A 36 4.49 -9.87 -5.10
C SER A 36 5.10 -11.04 -4.31
N LEU A 37 4.71 -11.21 -3.04
CA LEU A 37 5.12 -12.33 -2.20
C LEU A 37 4.13 -13.50 -2.27
N GLY A 38 2.83 -13.22 -2.33
CA GLY A 38 1.79 -14.24 -2.29
C GLY A 38 1.82 -15.17 -3.48
N VAL A 39 2.01 -14.64 -4.70
CA VAL A 39 1.98 -15.44 -5.94
C VAL A 39 3.15 -16.45 -6.01
N PRO A 40 4.42 -16.06 -5.76
CA PRO A 40 5.52 -17.01 -5.72
C PRO A 40 5.40 -18.06 -4.60
N ILE A 41 4.92 -17.65 -3.41
CA ILE A 41 4.73 -18.56 -2.29
C ILE A 41 3.65 -19.61 -2.61
N ASP A 42 2.53 -19.19 -3.19
CA ASP A 42 1.45 -20.08 -3.61
C ASP A 42 1.96 -21.11 -4.62
N LYS A 43 2.75 -20.68 -5.62
CA LYS A 43 3.39 -21.58 -6.59
C LYS A 43 4.38 -22.55 -5.96
N MET A 44 5.17 -22.13 -4.97
CA MET A 44 6.09 -23.02 -4.26
C MET A 44 5.35 -24.10 -3.45
N LEU A 45 4.15 -23.78 -2.95
CA LEU A 45 3.33 -24.70 -2.17
C LEU A 45 2.48 -25.62 -3.05
N THR A 46 1.99 -25.13 -4.19
CA THR A 46 1.21 -25.93 -5.14
C THR A 46 2.11 -26.53 -6.21
N THR A 47 2.56 -27.77 -6.01
CA THR A 47 3.42 -28.53 -6.93
C THR A 47 2.70 -29.03 -8.20
N HIS A 48 1.48 -28.56 -8.48
CA HIS A 48 0.61 -29.10 -9.53
C HIS A 48 0.32 -28.09 -10.65
N PRO A 49 0.42 -28.50 -11.93
CA PRO A 49 0.34 -27.63 -13.10
C PRO A 49 -1.11 -27.35 -13.50
N HIS A 50 -1.90 -26.81 -12.59
CA HIS A 50 -3.25 -26.34 -12.90
C HIS A 50 -3.21 -24.82 -13.05
N ALA A 51 -3.95 -24.29 -14.03
CA ALA A 51 -3.99 -22.90 -14.48
C ALA A 51 -4.43 -21.86 -13.41
N LEU A 52 -4.45 -22.25 -12.13
CA LEU A 52 -4.84 -21.46 -10.97
C LEU A 52 -3.67 -21.29 -9.96
N ALA A 53 -2.46 -21.81 -10.24
CA ALA A 53 -1.30 -21.61 -9.38
C ALA A 53 -0.94 -20.11 -9.30
N GLY A 54 -1.02 -19.51 -8.11
CA GLY A 54 -0.88 -18.07 -7.90
C GLY A 54 -2.17 -17.36 -7.49
N LEU A 55 -3.36 -17.97 -7.71
CA LEU A 55 -4.63 -17.38 -7.26
C LEU A 55 -4.76 -17.35 -5.75
N GLY A 56 -4.16 -18.28 -5.01
CA GLY A 56 -4.13 -18.22 -3.55
C GLY A 56 -3.36 -17.00 -3.07
N GLY A 57 -2.23 -16.72 -3.72
CA GLY A 57 -1.45 -15.50 -3.52
C GLY A 57 -2.23 -14.23 -3.82
N LEU A 58 -2.98 -14.20 -4.91
CA LEU A 58 -3.82 -13.06 -5.28
C LEU A 58 -5.02 -12.87 -4.33
N LEU A 59 -5.71 -13.95 -3.98
CA LEU A 59 -6.95 -13.95 -3.20
C LEU A 59 -6.70 -13.74 -1.70
N PHE A 60 -5.58 -14.21 -1.17
CA PHE A 60 -5.25 -14.09 0.24
C PHE A 60 -4.11 -13.11 0.51
N GLY A 61 -3.08 -13.09 -0.33
CA GLY A 61 -1.93 -12.21 -0.17
C GLY A 61 -2.29 -10.73 -0.32
N THR A 62 -3.06 -10.35 -1.35
CA THR A 62 -3.50 -8.96 -1.55
C THR A 62 -4.32 -8.40 -0.39
N PRO A 63 -5.43 -9.02 0.05
CA PRO A 63 -6.22 -8.46 1.14
C PRO A 63 -5.48 -8.51 2.47
N LEU A 64 -4.66 -9.53 2.72
CA LEU A 64 -3.86 -9.62 3.94
C LEU A 64 -2.78 -8.52 3.97
N GLY A 65 -2.02 -8.36 2.88
CA GLY A 65 -1.02 -7.32 2.73
C GLY A 65 -1.63 -5.91 2.82
N PHE A 66 -2.78 -5.70 2.17
CA PHE A 66 -3.53 -4.44 2.25
C PHE A 66 -3.97 -4.13 3.68
N LEU A 67 -4.49 -5.12 4.40
CA LEU A 67 -4.94 -4.96 5.79
C LEU A 67 -3.78 -4.68 6.75
N ILE A 68 -2.65 -5.38 6.59
CA ILE A 68 -1.40 -5.09 7.32
C ILE A 68 -0.93 -3.66 7.02
N GLY A 69 -0.97 -3.25 5.76
CA GLY A 69 -0.64 -1.90 5.31
C GLY A 69 -1.53 -0.83 5.95
N LEU A 70 -2.85 -1.06 6.00
CA LEU A 70 -3.80 -0.16 6.65
C LEU A 70 -3.59 -0.05 8.16
N VAL A 71 -3.41 -1.17 8.85
CA VAL A 71 -3.18 -1.20 10.31
C VAL A 71 -1.87 -0.47 10.65
N THR A 72 -0.81 -0.73 9.87
CA THR A 72 0.49 -0.09 10.04
C THR A 72 0.40 1.40 9.75
N GLY A 73 -0.25 1.78 8.65
CA GLY A 73 -0.50 3.18 8.30
C GLY A 73 -1.29 3.91 9.40
N ALA A 74 -2.34 3.30 9.95
CA ALA A 74 -3.14 3.87 11.02
C ALA A 74 -2.37 3.99 12.34
N ALA A 75 -1.50 3.03 12.67
CA ALA A 75 -0.64 3.09 13.85
C ALA A 75 0.39 4.23 13.74
N ILE A 76 0.99 4.40 12.56
CA ILE A 76 2.00 5.44 12.30
C ILE A 76 1.37 6.83 12.23
N VAL A 77 0.20 6.98 11.58
CA VAL A 77 -0.45 8.28 11.38
C VAL A 77 -0.80 8.96 12.71
N LYS A 78 -1.14 8.16 13.74
CA LYS A 78 -1.45 8.64 15.10
C LYS A 78 -0.27 9.38 15.74
N ARG A 79 0.98 9.09 15.32
CA ARG A 79 2.21 9.64 15.91
C ARG A 79 2.81 10.79 15.09
N MET A 80 2.19 11.20 13.98
CA MET A 80 2.81 12.13 13.03
C MET A 80 2.03 13.44 12.82
N PRO A 81 2.75 14.58 12.69
CA PRO A 81 2.14 15.86 12.35
C PRO A 81 1.66 15.91 10.89
N PRO A 82 0.60 16.69 10.57
CA PRO A 82 -0.05 16.70 9.26
C PRO A 82 0.85 16.88 8.03
N PRO A 83 1.81 17.84 7.99
CA PRO A 83 2.65 18.05 6.81
C PRO A 83 3.60 16.87 6.55
N ARG A 84 3.95 16.11 7.60
CA ARG A 84 4.82 14.93 7.47
C ARG A 84 4.06 13.73 6.88
N ARG A 85 2.73 13.65 7.11
CA ARG A 85 1.85 12.60 6.57
C ARG A 85 1.77 12.64 5.05
N VAL A 86 1.63 13.83 4.46
CA VAL A 86 1.54 13.98 2.99
C VAL A 86 2.86 13.61 2.32
N ARG A 87 3.99 14.08 2.85
CA ARG A 87 5.33 13.73 2.34
C ARG A 87 5.58 12.23 2.42
N LEU A 88 5.32 11.62 3.59
CA LEU A 88 5.49 10.18 3.76
C LEU A 88 4.52 9.37 2.91
N GLY A 89 3.27 9.82 2.77
CA GLY A 89 2.28 9.17 1.90
C GLY A 89 2.72 9.19 0.45
N GLY A 90 3.29 10.31 -0.01
CA GLY A 90 3.90 10.42 -1.33
C GLY A 90 5.08 9.46 -1.50
N THR A 91 5.98 9.35 -0.51
CA THR A 91 7.11 8.40 -0.58
C THR A 91 6.65 6.95 -0.57
N VAL A 92 5.62 6.61 0.20
CA VAL A 92 5.04 5.26 0.26
C VAL A 92 4.38 4.92 -1.07
N LEU A 93 3.66 5.87 -1.68
CA LEU A 93 3.05 5.69 -2.98
C LEU A 93 4.10 5.54 -4.09
N LEU A 94 5.18 6.35 -4.04
CA LEU A 94 6.31 6.21 -4.95
C LEU A 94 6.97 4.83 -4.80
N ALA A 95 7.16 4.35 -3.57
CA ALA A 95 7.67 3.01 -3.32
C ALA A 95 6.75 1.93 -3.92
N ALA A 96 5.42 2.09 -3.79
CA ALA A 96 4.47 1.16 -4.40
C ALA A 96 4.60 1.14 -5.93
N ILE A 97 4.73 2.31 -6.58
CA ILE A 97 4.96 2.41 -8.03
C ILE A 97 6.27 1.74 -8.42
N VAL A 98 7.35 1.97 -7.67
CA VAL A 98 8.65 1.33 -7.91
C VAL A 98 8.54 -0.18 -7.79
N PHE A 99 7.84 -0.70 -6.78
CA PHE A 99 7.61 -2.13 -6.63
C PHE A 99 6.82 -2.72 -7.80
N VAL A 100 5.74 -2.05 -8.23
CA VAL A 100 4.98 -2.47 -9.42
C VAL A 100 5.86 -2.46 -10.68
N ALA A 101 6.73 -1.46 -10.84
CA ALA A 101 7.65 -1.39 -11.97
C ALA A 101 8.71 -2.50 -11.94
N ILE A 102 9.23 -2.82 -10.74
CA ILE A 102 10.16 -3.94 -10.54
C ILE A 102 9.47 -5.26 -10.86
N ASP A 103 8.24 -5.47 -10.38
CA ASP A 103 7.46 -6.69 -10.67
C ASP A 103 7.20 -6.82 -12.17
N ALA A 104 6.79 -5.75 -12.84
CA ALA A 104 6.59 -5.73 -14.29
C ALA A 104 7.89 -6.03 -15.06
N LEU A 105 9.02 -5.49 -14.60
CA LEU A 105 10.32 -5.78 -15.18
C LEU A 105 10.73 -7.24 -14.95
N ALA A 106 10.51 -7.79 -13.76
CA ALA A 106 10.80 -9.17 -13.42
C ALA A 106 9.96 -10.17 -14.24
N ILE A 107 8.68 -9.85 -14.47
CA ILE A 107 7.79 -10.61 -15.36
C ILE A 107 8.30 -10.55 -16.80
N SER A 108 8.55 -9.35 -17.33
CA SER A 108 8.96 -9.16 -18.73
C SER A 108 10.33 -9.75 -19.06
N THR A 109 11.22 -9.85 -18.08
CA THR A 109 12.55 -10.48 -18.22
C THR A 109 12.54 -11.99 -17.98
N GLY A 110 11.40 -12.57 -17.57
CA GLY A 110 11.28 -13.99 -17.22
C GLY A 110 12.02 -14.38 -15.94
N LEU A 111 12.44 -13.40 -15.11
CA LEU A 111 13.06 -13.65 -13.82
C LEU A 111 12.07 -14.21 -12.80
N VAL A 112 10.78 -13.87 -12.94
CA VAL A 112 9.70 -14.39 -12.10
C VAL A 112 8.56 -14.83 -13.02
N GLU A 113 8.24 -16.12 -12.99
CA GLU A 113 7.04 -16.66 -13.64
C GLU A 113 5.84 -16.44 -12.71
N TRP A 114 4.94 -15.54 -13.09
CA TRP A 114 3.67 -15.28 -12.41
C TRP A 114 2.57 -16.24 -12.80
#